data_AF-A0A1W2CPQ2-F1
#
_entry.id   AF-A0A1W2CPQ2-F1
#
_cell.length_a   1.000
_cell.length_b   1.000
_cell.length_c   1.000
_cell.angle_alpha   90.00
_cell.angle_beta   90.00
_cell.angle_gamma   90.00
#
_symmetry.space_group_name_H-M   'P 1'
#
loop_
_entity.id
_entity.type
_entity.pdbx_description
1 polymer ?
#
loop_
_entity_poly.entity_id
_entity_poly.type
_entity_poly.pdbx_seq_one_letter_code
_entity_poly.pdbx_strand_id
1 'polypeptide(L)'
;MIRIRFTDFWDSFDPENNFVLDILRTRYEVVQTGRPEFLFCSVFGHEHLQHDCVRICLICENTAPDFNGSDYAVGMNDLQFGDRYLRCLLNIAAPENPAALQAVGDKHLRAEAGMKTKDGFCSFVYSNSWCSAPQRMELLEAIRSVEHVDCGGSIENNIGGKVADKVAFEAHHKFSIACENSSQPGYCTEKLQESFAACTVPIYWGDPDAARIYNEDAFIDCGRFADFGAVATEVARINGDEGLYRRMLLQPAFAPGFDPLEHRRRLEDYLLYIVGQGPEKAFRRCRWGWAKPHADLERNVHRLDALLTNHFRTGQVVCRAGERLSKLMDGKAVREVKKLLK
;
A
#
# COMPACT_ATOMS: atom_id res chain seq x y z
N MET A 1 -3.38 -28.92 11.78
CA MET A 1 -2.10 -28.23 11.63
C MET A 1 -1.86 -27.86 10.17
N ILE A 2 -1.41 -26.64 9.88
CA ILE A 2 -0.94 -26.17 8.55
C ILE A 2 0.46 -25.56 8.68
N ARG A 3 1.33 -25.76 7.69
CA ARG A 3 2.68 -25.15 7.66
C ARG A 3 2.71 -23.93 6.76
N ILE A 4 3.08 -22.77 7.32
CA ILE A 4 3.15 -21.52 6.56
C ILE A 4 4.52 -20.83 6.65
N ARG A 5 4.70 -19.78 5.86
CA ARG A 5 5.84 -18.84 5.94
C ARG A 5 5.39 -17.48 5.42
N PHE A 6 5.94 -16.40 5.98
CA PHE A 6 5.83 -15.05 5.47
C PHE A 6 7.16 -14.61 4.86
N THR A 7 7.15 -14.00 3.67
CA THR A 7 8.36 -13.44 3.03
C THR A 7 8.06 -12.12 2.33
N ASP A 8 9.08 -11.31 2.04
CA ASP A 8 8.96 -10.16 1.13
C ASP A 8 7.98 -9.06 1.58
N PHE A 9 7.69 -8.99 2.89
CA PHE A 9 6.98 -7.88 3.51
C PHE A 9 7.94 -6.72 3.87
N TRP A 10 7.38 -5.56 4.19
CA TRP A 10 8.13 -4.40 4.65
C TRP A 10 8.80 -4.65 6.02
N ASP A 11 9.81 -3.85 6.36
CA ASP A 11 10.69 -4.08 7.52
C ASP A 11 9.97 -4.13 8.88
N SER A 12 8.84 -3.44 9.04
CA SER A 12 8.06 -3.43 10.31
C SER A 12 6.97 -4.50 10.39
N PHE A 13 6.84 -5.38 9.38
CA PHE A 13 5.88 -6.48 9.42
C PHE A 13 6.24 -7.51 10.49
N ASP A 14 5.29 -7.84 11.37
CA ASP A 14 5.45 -8.86 12.39
C ASP A 14 4.94 -10.23 11.89
N PRO A 15 5.82 -11.20 11.59
CA PRO A 15 5.40 -12.52 11.13
C PRO A 15 4.71 -13.34 12.22
N GLU A 16 4.86 -13.01 13.50
CA GLU A 16 4.26 -13.74 14.62
C GLU A 16 2.89 -13.19 15.05
N ASN A 17 2.60 -11.94 14.70
CA ASN A 17 1.36 -11.24 15.04
C ASN A 17 0.85 -10.38 13.88
N ASN A 18 -0.06 -10.94 13.08
CA ASN A 18 -0.64 -10.25 11.93
C ASN A 18 -2.03 -10.81 11.59
N PHE A 19 -2.76 -10.07 10.76
CA PHE A 19 -4.14 -10.40 10.39
C PHE A 19 -4.28 -11.77 9.70
N VAL A 20 -3.27 -12.25 8.97
CA VAL A 20 -3.33 -13.58 8.35
C VAL A 20 -3.36 -14.65 9.43
N LEU A 21 -2.52 -14.53 10.45
CA LEU A 21 -2.53 -15.43 11.59
C LEU A 21 -3.85 -15.35 12.37
N ASP A 22 -4.39 -14.15 12.57
CA ASP A 22 -5.69 -13.97 13.24
C ASP A 22 -6.79 -14.74 12.53
N ILE A 23 -6.81 -14.68 11.20
CA ILE A 23 -7.80 -15.38 10.36
C ILE A 23 -7.55 -16.89 10.40
N LEU A 24 -6.34 -17.36 10.14
CA LEU A 24 -6.05 -18.79 10.01
C LEU A 24 -6.18 -19.53 11.34
N ARG A 25 -5.80 -18.91 12.46
CA ARG A 25 -5.90 -19.51 13.81
C ARG A 25 -7.35 -19.74 14.25
N THR A 26 -8.35 -19.15 13.59
CA THR A 26 -9.77 -19.47 13.85
C THR A 26 -10.15 -20.89 13.46
N ARG A 27 -9.43 -21.52 12.51
CA ARG A 27 -9.78 -22.86 11.99
C ARG A 27 -8.63 -23.86 12.02
N TYR A 28 -7.39 -23.39 12.11
CA TYR A 28 -6.22 -24.23 11.99
C TYR A 28 -5.21 -23.97 13.10
N GLU A 29 -4.56 -25.03 13.56
CA GLU A 29 -3.27 -24.90 14.24
C GLU A 29 -2.21 -24.49 13.21
N VAL A 30 -1.61 -23.31 13.36
CA VAL A 30 -0.69 -22.72 12.38
C VAL A 30 0.75 -22.84 12.86
N VAL A 31 1.65 -23.36 12.01
CA VAL A 31 3.09 -23.50 12.32
C VAL A 31 3.92 -22.83 11.24
N GLN A 32 4.82 -21.92 11.62
CA GLN A 32 5.78 -21.33 10.70
C GLN A 32 6.99 -22.25 10.48
N THR A 33 7.40 -22.46 9.23
CA THR A 33 8.50 -23.39 8.92
C THR A 33 9.33 -22.95 7.70
N GLY A 34 10.52 -23.55 7.54
CA GLY A 34 11.31 -23.43 6.31
C GLY A 34 10.80 -24.25 5.13
N ARG A 35 9.81 -25.14 5.34
CA ARG A 35 9.18 -25.99 4.31
C ARG A 35 7.65 -25.80 4.32
N PRO A 36 7.17 -24.60 3.97
CA PRO A 36 5.75 -24.26 4.03
C PRO A 36 4.92 -25.02 2.99
N GLU A 37 3.64 -25.22 3.29
CA GLU A 37 2.61 -25.64 2.33
C GLU A 37 1.97 -24.44 1.66
N PHE A 38 1.80 -23.36 2.43
CA PHE A 38 1.30 -22.06 1.97
C PHE A 38 2.30 -20.97 2.37
N LEU A 39 2.70 -20.14 1.41
CA LEU A 39 3.58 -19.01 1.64
C LEU A 39 2.80 -17.74 1.34
N PHE A 40 2.80 -16.83 2.29
CA PHE A 40 2.28 -15.48 2.14
C PHE A 40 3.44 -14.56 1.83
N CYS A 41 3.31 -13.73 0.80
CA CYS A 41 4.35 -12.78 0.43
C CYS A 41 3.80 -11.40 0.10
N SER A 42 4.66 -10.39 0.11
CA SER A 42 4.39 -9.09 -0.49
C SER A 42 5.43 -8.77 -1.56
N VAL A 43 5.55 -7.49 -1.93
CA VAL A 43 6.27 -7.03 -3.13
C VAL A 43 7.61 -6.36 -2.83
N PHE A 44 8.11 -6.48 -1.59
CA PHE A 44 9.35 -5.85 -1.14
C PHE A 44 10.58 -6.76 -1.28
N GLY A 45 10.44 -7.90 -1.95
CA GLY A 45 11.51 -8.89 -2.10
C GLY A 45 11.15 -10.04 -3.02
N HIS A 46 12.02 -11.04 -3.05
CA HIS A 46 11.94 -12.18 -3.98
C HIS A 46 12.24 -13.54 -3.31
N GLU A 47 12.22 -13.61 -1.97
CA GLU A 47 12.46 -14.84 -1.23
C GLU A 47 11.39 -15.90 -1.51
N HIS A 48 10.12 -15.49 -1.73
CA HIS A 48 9.03 -16.39 -2.08
C HIS A 48 9.36 -17.32 -3.26
N LEU A 49 10.19 -16.86 -4.20
CA LEU A 49 10.60 -17.63 -5.37
C LEU A 49 11.45 -18.85 -5.03
N GLN A 50 12.07 -18.89 -3.85
CA GLN A 50 12.89 -20.01 -3.38
C GLN A 50 12.07 -21.18 -2.83
N HIS A 51 10.75 -21.02 -2.65
CA HIS A 51 9.89 -22.03 -2.06
C HIS A 51 8.94 -22.66 -3.10
N ASP A 52 8.96 -23.98 -3.22
CA ASP A 52 8.02 -24.75 -4.05
C ASP A 52 6.79 -25.15 -3.22
N CYS A 53 5.86 -24.20 -3.06
CA CYS A 53 4.63 -24.33 -2.27
C CYS A 53 3.55 -23.41 -2.87
N VAL A 54 2.31 -23.43 -2.34
CA VAL A 54 1.26 -22.50 -2.77
C VAL A 54 1.61 -21.08 -2.32
N ARG A 55 1.60 -20.11 -3.24
CA ARG A 55 1.98 -18.71 -2.96
C ARG A 55 0.78 -17.77 -3.03
N ILE A 56 0.59 -16.99 -1.98
CA ILE A 56 -0.50 -16.03 -1.82
C ILE A 56 0.11 -14.66 -1.62
N CYS A 57 0.06 -13.81 -2.66
CA CYS A 57 0.65 -12.48 -2.62
C CYS A 57 -0.35 -11.45 -2.06
N LEU A 58 0.06 -10.68 -1.06
CA LEU A 58 -0.71 -9.63 -0.41
C LEU A 58 -0.09 -8.29 -0.77
N ILE A 59 -0.80 -7.49 -1.56
CA ILE A 59 -0.27 -6.28 -2.18
C ILE A 59 -0.94 -5.04 -1.59
N CYS A 60 -0.14 -4.19 -0.95
CA CYS A 60 -0.54 -2.86 -0.47
C CYS A 60 0.09 -1.71 -1.29
N GLU A 61 1.01 -2.02 -2.21
CA GLU A 61 1.67 -1.03 -3.07
C GLU A 61 1.00 -0.90 -4.42
N ASN A 62 1.32 0.17 -5.15
CA ASN A 62 0.79 0.40 -6.49
C ASN A 62 1.50 -0.48 -7.53
N THR A 63 1.18 -1.77 -7.51
CA THR A 63 1.71 -2.75 -8.45
C THR A 63 0.67 -3.80 -8.77
N ALA A 64 0.70 -4.29 -10.01
CA ALA A 64 -0.16 -5.38 -10.43
C ALA A 64 0.41 -6.72 -9.94
N PRO A 65 -0.43 -7.68 -9.53
CA PRO A 65 0.03 -9.02 -9.16
C PRO A 65 0.66 -9.78 -10.34
N ASP A 66 1.80 -10.44 -10.09
CA ASP A 66 2.38 -11.42 -11.02
C ASP A 66 1.88 -12.84 -10.74
N PHE A 67 0.96 -13.31 -11.58
CA PHE A 67 0.40 -14.65 -11.51
C PHE A 67 1.28 -15.76 -12.11
N ASN A 68 2.43 -15.43 -12.69
CA ASN A 68 3.48 -16.40 -12.96
C ASN A 68 4.28 -16.70 -11.68
N GLY A 69 4.52 -15.67 -10.87
CA GLY A 69 5.22 -15.77 -9.58
C GLY A 69 4.36 -16.32 -8.44
N SER A 70 3.04 -16.04 -8.45
CA SER A 70 2.11 -16.37 -7.36
C SER A 70 0.89 -17.19 -7.80
N ASP A 71 0.37 -18.06 -6.92
CA ASP A 71 -0.86 -18.83 -7.20
C ASP A 71 -2.10 -17.97 -7.02
N TYR A 72 -2.12 -17.17 -5.96
CA TYR A 72 -3.18 -16.23 -5.62
C TYR A 72 -2.61 -14.84 -5.34
N ALA A 73 -3.46 -13.83 -5.47
CA ALA A 73 -3.15 -12.50 -4.96
C ALA A 73 -4.38 -11.83 -4.32
N VAL A 74 -4.10 -10.93 -3.38
CA VAL A 74 -5.02 -9.93 -2.84
C VAL A 74 -4.41 -8.57 -3.13
N GLY A 75 -5.18 -7.66 -3.71
CA GLY A 75 -4.70 -6.32 -4.00
C GLY A 75 -5.82 -5.37 -4.37
N MET A 76 -5.44 -4.20 -4.87
CA MET A 76 -6.37 -3.09 -5.07
C MET A 76 -6.78 -2.85 -6.53
N ASN A 77 -6.02 -3.40 -7.49
CA ASN A 77 -6.28 -3.25 -8.92
C ASN A 77 -7.69 -3.71 -9.29
N ASP A 78 -8.34 -2.99 -10.21
CA ASP A 78 -9.61 -3.43 -10.77
C ASP A 78 -9.39 -4.57 -11.78
N LEU A 79 -9.23 -5.78 -11.23
CA LEU A 79 -8.94 -7.01 -11.95
C LEU A 79 -9.91 -8.10 -11.49
N GLN A 80 -10.28 -8.97 -12.43
CA GLN A 80 -10.93 -10.24 -12.13
C GLN A 80 -10.07 -11.37 -12.71
N PHE A 81 -9.76 -12.38 -11.90
CA PHE A 81 -9.01 -13.55 -12.38
C PHE A 81 -9.47 -14.83 -11.71
N GLY A 82 -10.72 -15.21 -11.98
CA GLY A 82 -11.33 -16.41 -11.40
C GLY A 82 -11.18 -16.42 -9.88
N ASP A 83 -10.78 -17.55 -9.33
CA ASP A 83 -10.52 -17.70 -7.89
C ASP A 83 -9.09 -17.31 -7.47
N ARG A 84 -8.26 -16.83 -8.40
CA ARG A 84 -6.86 -16.48 -8.14
C ARG A 84 -6.68 -15.05 -7.61
N TYR A 85 -7.68 -14.19 -7.74
CA TYR A 85 -7.57 -12.80 -7.33
C TYR A 85 -8.75 -12.34 -6.49
N LEU A 86 -8.45 -11.71 -5.36
CA LEU A 86 -9.40 -10.93 -4.59
C LEU A 86 -9.03 -9.45 -4.66
N ARG A 87 -9.89 -8.64 -5.28
CA ARG A 87 -9.84 -7.19 -5.11
C ARG A 87 -10.30 -6.84 -3.69
N CYS A 88 -9.39 -6.35 -2.86
CA CYS A 88 -9.64 -5.98 -1.48
C CYS A 88 -8.64 -4.92 -1.01
N LEU A 89 -9.15 -3.88 -0.36
CA LEU A 89 -8.34 -2.87 0.31
C LEU A 89 -7.87 -3.43 1.65
N LEU A 90 -6.60 -3.83 1.73
CA LEU A 90 -6.04 -4.45 2.94
C LEU A 90 -6.01 -3.48 4.14
N ASN A 91 -5.82 -2.19 3.90
CA ASN A 91 -5.95 -1.13 4.92
C ASN A 91 -7.37 -1.02 5.51
N ILE A 92 -8.41 -1.49 4.80
CA ILE A 92 -9.80 -1.55 5.30
C ILE A 92 -10.12 -2.93 5.89
N ALA A 93 -9.73 -3.99 5.18
CA ALA A 93 -10.07 -5.36 5.57
C ALA A 93 -9.20 -5.89 6.72
N ALA A 94 -8.03 -5.30 6.94
CA ALA A 94 -7.10 -5.70 7.97
C ALA A 94 -6.36 -4.45 8.50
N PRO A 95 -7.09 -3.48 9.09
CA PRO A 95 -6.48 -2.27 9.60
C PRO A 95 -5.53 -2.63 10.74
N GLU A 96 -4.35 -2.01 10.78
CA GLU A 96 -3.39 -2.18 11.89
C GLU A 96 -4.03 -1.79 13.23
N ASN A 97 -4.93 -0.79 13.21
CA ASN A 97 -5.70 -0.36 14.36
C ASN A 97 -7.21 -0.33 14.02
N PRO A 98 -8.01 -1.31 14.49
CA PRO A 98 -9.45 -1.32 14.29
C PRO A 98 -10.18 -0.07 14.81
N ALA A 99 -9.68 0.54 15.88
CA ALA A 99 -10.27 1.77 16.42
C ALA A 99 -10.05 2.96 15.48
N ALA A 100 -8.97 2.98 14.70
CA ALA A 100 -8.74 4.00 13.69
C ALA A 100 -9.77 3.89 12.55
N LEU A 101 -10.06 2.68 12.07
CA LEU A 101 -11.09 2.47 11.05
C LEU A 101 -12.49 2.85 11.56
N GLN A 102 -12.80 2.56 12.82
CA GLN A 102 -14.03 3.05 13.45
C GLN A 102 -14.07 4.59 13.47
N ALA A 103 -12.96 5.24 13.84
CA ALA A 103 -12.88 6.70 13.83
C ALA A 103 -13.13 7.29 12.43
N VAL A 104 -12.71 6.63 11.35
CA VAL A 104 -13.05 7.01 9.97
C VAL A 104 -14.56 6.99 9.76
N GLY A 105 -15.22 5.87 10.10
CA GLY A 105 -16.69 5.76 9.98
C GLY A 105 -17.44 6.81 10.79
N ASP A 106 -16.95 7.11 11.98
CA ASP A 106 -17.55 8.05 12.93
C ASP A 106 -17.11 9.51 12.68
N LYS A 107 -16.33 9.82 11.62
CA LYS A 107 -15.84 11.18 11.31
C LYS A 107 -16.94 12.23 11.48
N HIS A 108 -18.06 12.03 10.80
CA HIS A 108 -19.17 12.98 10.76
C HIS A 108 -19.82 13.23 12.12
N LEU A 109 -19.77 12.24 13.03
CA LEU A 109 -20.28 12.35 14.40
C LEU A 109 -19.32 13.14 15.31
N ARG A 110 -18.02 13.08 15.01
CA ARG A 110 -16.96 13.77 15.78
C ARG A 110 -16.60 15.15 15.21
N ALA A 111 -16.99 15.42 13.96
CA ALA A 111 -16.61 16.59 13.19
C ALA A 111 -16.91 17.93 13.89
N GLU A 112 -18.08 18.09 14.52
CA GLU A 112 -18.40 19.36 15.20
C GLU A 112 -17.50 19.66 16.39
N ALA A 113 -17.11 18.64 17.16
CA ALA A 113 -16.17 18.79 18.25
C ALA A 113 -14.76 19.09 17.73
N GLY A 114 -14.31 18.34 16.73
CA GLY A 114 -13.01 18.54 16.09
C GLY A 114 -12.87 19.88 15.37
N MET A 115 -13.95 20.44 14.84
CA MET A 115 -13.94 21.76 14.21
C MET A 115 -13.53 22.88 15.18
N LYS A 116 -13.86 22.76 16.47
CA LYS A 116 -13.55 23.77 17.49
C LYS A 116 -12.08 23.80 17.90
N THR A 117 -11.33 22.75 17.59
CA THR A 117 -9.92 22.62 17.94
C THR A 117 -8.99 22.97 16.78
N LYS A 118 -9.53 23.34 15.61
CA LYS A 118 -8.73 23.68 14.44
C LYS A 118 -8.13 25.08 14.60
N ASP A 119 -6.81 25.15 14.61
CA ASP A 119 -6.03 26.39 14.64
C ASP A 119 -5.05 26.52 13.45
N GLY A 120 -4.87 25.44 12.68
CA GLY A 120 -4.10 25.42 11.42
C GLY A 120 -4.98 25.36 10.16
N PHE A 121 -4.44 25.88 9.05
CA PHE A 121 -5.12 25.83 7.74
C PHE A 121 -5.08 24.44 7.14
N CYS A 122 -3.88 23.94 6.81
CA CYS A 122 -3.71 22.69 6.09
C CYS A 122 -2.45 21.96 6.55
N SER A 123 -2.52 20.65 6.67
CA SER A 123 -1.37 19.80 7.00
C SER A 123 -0.80 19.06 5.77
N PHE A 124 0.51 18.82 5.81
CA PHE A 124 1.23 17.97 4.86
C PHE A 124 2.23 17.06 5.60
N VAL A 125 1.98 15.75 5.66
CA VAL A 125 2.82 14.81 6.43
C VAL A 125 3.33 13.67 5.55
N TYR A 126 4.51 13.87 4.96
CA TYR A 126 5.16 12.91 4.06
C TYR A 126 6.65 12.77 4.34
N SER A 127 7.15 11.53 4.29
CA SER A 127 8.58 11.23 4.50
C SER A 127 9.23 10.48 3.35
N ASN A 128 8.44 9.97 2.40
CA ASN A 128 8.93 9.24 1.24
C ASN A 128 8.90 10.13 -0.02
N SER A 129 10.06 10.46 -0.57
CA SER A 129 10.23 11.12 -1.88
C SER A 129 10.72 10.15 -2.95
N TRP A 130 11.06 8.92 -2.58
CA TRP A 130 11.54 7.91 -3.49
C TRP A 130 10.40 7.37 -4.35
N CYS A 131 10.58 7.40 -5.67
CA CYS A 131 9.62 6.92 -6.66
C CYS A 131 8.20 7.50 -6.49
N SER A 132 8.05 8.70 -5.90
CA SER A 132 6.75 9.37 -5.83
C SER A 132 6.53 10.27 -7.05
N ALA A 133 5.29 10.32 -7.51
CA ALA A 133 4.86 11.17 -8.60
C ALA A 133 5.02 12.67 -8.23
N PRO A 134 5.40 13.54 -9.20
CA PRO A 134 5.63 14.97 -8.94
C PRO A 134 4.38 15.71 -8.43
N GLN A 135 3.19 15.19 -8.74
CA GLN A 135 1.89 15.75 -8.39
C GLN A 135 1.72 16.01 -6.89
N ARG A 136 2.39 15.25 -6.02
CA ARG A 136 2.38 15.51 -4.59
C ARG A 136 2.97 16.89 -4.26
N MET A 137 4.10 17.22 -4.88
CA MET A 137 4.77 18.50 -4.67
C MET A 137 4.03 19.62 -5.37
N GLU A 138 3.53 19.38 -6.58
CA GLU A 138 2.71 20.36 -7.32
C GLU A 138 1.44 20.72 -6.56
N LEU A 139 0.76 19.73 -5.96
CA LEU A 139 -0.41 19.96 -5.11
C LEU A 139 -0.04 20.75 -3.85
N LEU A 140 1.08 20.42 -3.18
CA LEU A 140 1.55 21.20 -2.03
C LEU A 140 1.78 22.66 -2.39
N GLU A 141 2.49 22.94 -3.48
CA GLU A 141 2.75 24.32 -3.93
C GLU A 141 1.48 25.07 -4.32
N ALA A 142 0.52 24.39 -4.97
CA ALA A 142 -0.78 24.98 -5.27
C ALA A 142 -1.54 25.36 -3.99
N ILE A 143 -1.57 24.50 -2.97
CA ILE A 143 -2.26 24.79 -1.71
C ILE A 143 -1.53 25.85 -0.88
N ARG A 144 -0.19 25.90 -0.91
CA ARG A 144 0.61 26.97 -0.30
C ARG A 144 0.32 28.36 -0.86
N SER A 145 -0.19 28.44 -2.09
CA SER A 145 -0.64 29.72 -2.66
C SER A 145 -1.93 30.27 -2.03
N VAL A 146 -2.69 29.44 -1.32
CA VAL A 146 -3.92 29.83 -0.63
C VAL A 146 -3.60 30.40 0.75
N GLU A 147 -2.89 29.63 1.58
CA GLU A 147 -2.52 29.97 2.96
C GLU A 147 -1.37 29.06 3.45
N HIS A 148 -0.81 29.32 4.63
CA HIS A 148 0.32 28.57 5.18
C HIS A 148 -0.01 27.10 5.42
N VAL A 149 0.84 26.20 4.91
CA VAL A 149 0.71 24.74 5.09
C VAL A 149 1.76 24.24 6.07
N ASP A 150 1.33 23.61 7.16
CA ASP A 150 2.23 23.01 8.13
C ASP A 150 2.68 21.62 7.66
N CYS A 151 3.98 21.50 7.47
CA CYS A 151 4.63 20.32 6.93
C CYS A 151 5.30 19.54 8.07
N GLY A 152 4.65 18.45 8.51
CA GLY A 152 5.07 17.65 9.67
C GLY A 152 5.92 16.41 9.34
N GLY A 153 6.12 16.13 8.05
CA GLY A 153 6.92 14.99 7.58
C GLY A 153 8.42 15.28 7.49
N SER A 154 9.18 14.39 6.83
CA SER A 154 10.59 14.66 6.50
C SER A 154 10.74 15.60 5.30
N ILE A 155 9.75 15.58 4.42
CA ILE A 155 9.69 16.41 3.21
C ILE A 155 9.12 17.76 3.61
N GLU A 156 9.77 18.84 3.19
CA GLU A 156 9.31 20.22 3.36
C GLU A 156 9.06 20.65 4.81
N ASN A 157 9.66 19.97 5.80
CA ASN A 157 9.37 20.22 7.20
C ASN A 157 9.57 21.70 7.59
N ASN A 158 8.55 22.31 8.21
CA ASN A 158 8.59 23.71 8.65
C ASN A 158 8.11 23.92 10.09
N ILE A 159 7.81 22.83 10.81
CA ILE A 159 7.33 22.86 12.21
C ILE A 159 8.41 22.50 13.23
N GLY A 160 9.67 22.35 12.80
CA GLY A 160 10.83 22.10 13.67
C GLY A 160 11.13 20.64 13.97
N GLY A 161 10.41 19.68 13.36
CA GLY A 161 10.67 18.25 13.53
C GLY A 161 9.59 17.36 12.95
N LYS A 162 9.87 16.06 12.83
CA LYS A 162 8.88 15.08 12.39
C LYS A 162 7.85 14.87 13.49
N VAL A 163 6.57 14.88 13.12
CA VAL A 163 5.48 14.57 14.06
C VAL A 163 5.53 13.10 14.47
N ALA A 164 5.24 12.83 15.74
CA ALA A 164 5.18 11.46 16.27
C ALA A 164 3.84 10.77 15.95
N ASP A 165 2.75 11.53 16.02
CA ASP A 165 1.40 11.08 15.71
C ASP A 165 0.82 11.98 14.62
N LYS A 166 0.69 11.41 13.41
CA LYS A 166 0.17 12.12 12.24
C LYS A 166 -1.29 12.52 12.43
N VAL A 167 -2.15 11.61 12.89
CA VAL A 167 -3.60 11.87 13.02
C VAL A 167 -3.85 12.95 14.06
N ALA A 168 -3.14 12.90 15.20
CA ALA A 168 -3.24 13.95 16.22
C ALA A 168 -2.78 15.32 15.68
N PHE A 169 -1.71 15.36 14.88
CA PHE A 169 -1.25 16.60 14.24
C PHE A 169 -2.26 17.13 13.21
N GLU A 170 -2.77 16.28 12.31
CA GLU A 170 -3.81 16.66 11.34
C GLU A 170 -5.09 17.14 12.04
N ALA A 171 -5.39 16.66 13.25
CA ALA A 171 -6.57 17.07 14.02
C ALA A 171 -6.59 18.55 14.39
N HIS A 172 -5.47 19.27 14.28
CA HIS A 172 -5.37 20.72 14.46
C HIS A 172 -5.64 21.53 13.18
N HIS A 173 -5.80 20.88 12.03
CA HIS A 173 -5.91 21.55 10.73
C HIS A 173 -7.31 21.43 10.12
N LYS A 174 -7.75 22.45 9.37
CA LYS A 174 -9.02 22.40 8.62
C LYS A 174 -8.94 21.39 7.47
N PHE A 175 -7.85 21.48 6.70
CA PHE A 175 -7.58 20.62 5.56
C PHE A 175 -6.36 19.72 5.82
N SER A 176 -6.26 18.66 5.04
CA SER A 176 -5.05 17.83 4.98
C SER A 176 -4.83 17.39 3.55
N ILE A 177 -3.59 17.52 3.07
CA ILE A 177 -3.22 16.98 1.76
C ILE A 177 -3.10 15.46 1.89
N ALA A 178 -4.03 14.73 1.27
CA ALA A 178 -4.10 13.27 1.24
C ALA A 178 -3.69 12.77 -0.16
N CYS A 179 -2.39 12.74 -0.42
CA CYS A 179 -1.81 12.44 -1.72
C CYS A 179 -1.11 11.07 -1.71
N GLU A 180 -1.49 10.22 -2.66
CA GLU A 180 -0.80 8.95 -2.87
C GLU A 180 0.64 9.16 -3.39
N ASN A 181 1.46 8.12 -3.41
CA ASN A 181 2.78 8.20 -4.05
C ASN A 181 2.68 8.12 -5.58
N SER A 182 1.57 7.64 -6.11
CA SER A 182 1.31 7.44 -7.52
C SER A 182 -0.20 7.30 -7.73
N SER A 183 -0.66 7.43 -8.97
CA SER A 183 -2.08 7.35 -9.31
C SER A 183 -2.33 6.12 -10.17
N GLN A 184 -3.32 5.31 -9.77
CA GLN A 184 -3.84 4.20 -10.55
C GLN A 184 -5.28 3.90 -10.10
N PRO A 185 -6.22 3.57 -11.01
CA PRO A 185 -7.55 3.11 -10.65
C PRO A 185 -7.51 1.95 -9.63
N GLY A 186 -8.19 2.15 -8.51
CA GLY A 186 -8.24 1.27 -7.35
C GLY A 186 -7.16 1.49 -6.29
N TYR A 187 -6.06 2.21 -6.57
CA TYR A 187 -4.95 2.39 -5.62
C TYR A 187 -5.25 3.48 -4.58
N CYS A 188 -5.99 3.10 -3.54
CA CYS A 188 -6.41 3.99 -2.47
C CYS A 188 -5.97 3.45 -1.10
N THR A 189 -5.10 4.18 -0.42
CA THR A 189 -4.39 3.72 0.78
C THR A 189 -4.94 4.37 2.06
N GLU A 190 -4.14 4.39 3.14
CA GLU A 190 -4.48 5.00 4.41
C GLU A 190 -4.62 6.52 4.35
N LYS A 191 -4.12 7.22 3.32
CA LYS A 191 -4.03 8.69 3.31
C LYS A 191 -5.37 9.39 3.53
N LEU A 192 -6.44 8.93 2.87
CA LEU A 192 -7.79 9.43 3.13
C LEU A 192 -8.29 9.07 4.52
N GLN A 193 -8.00 7.85 4.97
CA GLN A 193 -8.44 7.34 6.26
C GLN A 193 -7.86 8.15 7.42
N GLU A 194 -6.56 8.44 7.38
CA GLU A 194 -5.89 9.23 8.42
C GLU A 194 -6.50 10.63 8.52
N SER A 195 -6.75 11.29 7.38
CA SER A 195 -7.39 12.60 7.32
C SER A 195 -8.84 12.57 7.83
N PHE A 196 -9.61 11.55 7.46
CA PHE A 196 -10.96 11.37 8.01
C PHE A 196 -10.96 11.07 9.51
N ALA A 197 -10.02 10.26 9.99
CA ALA A 197 -9.84 9.97 11.42
C ALA A 197 -9.51 11.25 12.20
N ALA A 198 -8.70 12.14 11.62
CA ALA A 198 -8.35 13.46 12.16
C ALA A 198 -9.48 14.51 12.07
N CYS A 199 -10.65 14.16 11.50
CA CYS A 199 -11.73 15.09 11.24
C CYS A 199 -11.26 16.35 10.49
N THR A 200 -10.52 16.16 9.40
CA THR A 200 -10.19 17.22 8.44
C THR A 200 -11.06 17.08 7.19
N VAL A 201 -11.00 18.07 6.30
CA VAL A 201 -11.41 17.94 4.90
C VAL A 201 -10.19 17.52 4.08
N PRO A 202 -10.12 16.29 3.54
CA PRO A 202 -8.98 15.86 2.74
C PRO A 202 -8.96 16.54 1.37
N ILE A 203 -7.77 16.89 0.89
CA ILE A 203 -7.50 17.30 -0.49
C ILE A 203 -6.77 16.13 -1.16
N TYR A 204 -7.48 15.37 -1.99
CA TYR A 204 -7.06 14.03 -2.41
C TYR A 204 -6.55 13.97 -3.85
N TRP A 205 -5.40 13.33 -4.04
CA TRP A 205 -4.89 12.94 -5.36
C TRP A 205 -4.32 11.52 -5.28
N GLY A 206 -4.75 10.63 -6.18
CA GLY A 206 -4.38 9.22 -6.12
C GLY A 206 -5.27 8.35 -7.00
N ASP A 207 -6.14 7.56 -6.37
CA ASP A 207 -7.15 6.74 -7.06
C ASP A 207 -8.25 7.61 -7.72
N PRO A 208 -8.37 7.63 -9.05
CA PRO A 208 -9.48 8.31 -9.73
C PRO A 208 -10.86 7.70 -9.40
N ASP A 209 -10.90 6.48 -8.87
CA ASP A 209 -12.12 5.77 -8.47
C ASP A 209 -12.35 5.80 -6.94
N ALA A 210 -11.68 6.68 -6.18
CA ALA A 210 -11.80 6.77 -4.72
C ALA A 210 -13.26 6.93 -4.24
N ALA A 211 -14.12 7.54 -5.06
CA ALA A 211 -15.55 7.70 -4.81
C ALA A 211 -16.33 6.37 -4.71
N ARG A 212 -15.75 5.24 -5.15
CA ARG A 212 -16.32 3.90 -4.92
C ARG A 212 -16.23 3.45 -3.47
N ILE A 213 -15.33 4.06 -2.70
CA ILE A 213 -15.02 3.71 -1.30
C ILE A 213 -15.48 4.84 -0.38
N TYR A 214 -15.14 6.08 -0.72
CA TYR A 214 -15.38 7.25 0.10
C TYR A 214 -16.44 8.15 -0.51
N ASN A 215 -17.18 8.85 0.35
CA ASN A 215 -18.22 9.78 -0.06
C ASN A 215 -17.58 10.97 -0.78
N GLU A 216 -17.94 11.19 -2.05
CA GLU A 216 -17.40 12.28 -2.87
C GLU A 216 -17.70 13.67 -2.31
N ASP A 217 -18.72 13.81 -1.48
CA ASP A 217 -19.05 15.08 -0.81
C ASP A 217 -18.20 15.33 0.45
N ALA A 218 -17.38 14.36 0.88
CA ALA A 218 -16.60 14.44 2.12
C ALA A 218 -15.14 14.88 1.93
N PHE A 219 -14.66 14.96 0.69
CA PHE A 219 -13.29 15.33 0.36
C PHE A 219 -13.22 16.11 -0.96
N ILE A 220 -12.11 16.81 -1.18
CA ILE A 220 -11.85 17.52 -2.43
C ILE A 220 -11.06 16.58 -3.34
N ASP A 221 -11.74 15.98 -4.32
CA ASP A 221 -11.13 15.11 -5.31
C ASP A 221 -10.41 15.94 -6.39
N CYS A 222 -9.08 15.96 -6.38
CA CYS A 222 -8.29 16.66 -7.38
C CYS A 222 -8.56 16.17 -8.82
N GLY A 223 -8.98 14.92 -9.01
CA GLY A 223 -9.29 14.34 -10.32
C GLY A 223 -10.51 14.99 -11.01
N ARG A 224 -11.32 15.74 -10.27
CA ARG A 224 -12.50 16.46 -10.79
C ARG A 224 -12.19 17.86 -11.30
N PHE A 225 -10.94 18.32 -11.16
CA PHE A 225 -10.51 19.65 -11.57
C PHE A 225 -9.57 19.56 -12.77
N ALA A 226 -9.51 20.65 -13.54
CA ALA A 226 -8.65 20.72 -14.72
C ALA A 226 -7.15 20.67 -14.35
N ASP A 227 -6.79 21.30 -13.23
CA ASP A 227 -5.43 21.38 -12.71
C ASP A 227 -5.45 21.71 -11.20
N PHE A 228 -4.27 21.70 -10.57
CA PHE A 228 -4.14 22.04 -9.14
C PHE A 228 -4.40 23.51 -8.81
N GLY A 229 -4.35 24.43 -9.79
CA GLY A 229 -4.75 25.83 -9.58
C GLY A 229 -6.26 25.96 -9.39
N ALA A 230 -7.04 25.19 -10.15
CA ALA A 230 -8.48 25.04 -9.93
C ALA A 230 -8.79 24.37 -8.58
N VAL A 231 -7.99 23.39 -8.14
CA VAL A 231 -8.09 22.83 -6.78
C VAL A 231 -7.84 23.89 -5.71
N ALA A 232 -6.76 24.67 -5.83
CA ALA A 232 -6.44 25.76 -4.90
C ALA A 232 -7.56 26.80 -4.83
N THR A 233 -8.18 27.12 -5.97
CA THR A 233 -9.34 28.02 -6.05
C THR A 233 -10.53 27.47 -5.25
N GLU A 234 -10.82 26.17 -5.37
CA GLU A 234 -11.89 25.53 -4.60
C GLU A 234 -11.59 25.48 -3.11
N VAL A 235 -10.35 25.15 -2.74
CA VAL A 235 -9.91 25.15 -1.34
C VAL A 235 -10.03 26.55 -0.74
N ALA A 236 -9.63 27.60 -1.46
CA ALA A 236 -9.80 28.99 -1.01
C ALA A 236 -11.27 29.35 -0.80
N ARG A 237 -12.15 28.93 -1.73
CA ARG A 237 -13.61 29.14 -1.64
C ARG A 237 -14.21 28.47 -0.41
N ILE A 238 -13.84 27.21 -0.14
CA ILE A 238 -14.33 26.46 1.03
C ILE A 238 -13.72 27.03 2.32
N ASN A 239 -12.44 27.42 2.31
CA ASN A 239 -11.77 28.00 3.48
C ASN A 239 -12.44 29.29 3.95
N GLY A 240 -12.84 30.15 3.00
CA GLY A 240 -13.48 31.44 3.24
C GLY A 240 -14.99 31.40 3.56
N ASP A 241 -15.62 30.22 3.51
CA ASP A 241 -17.05 30.03 3.82
C ASP A 241 -17.22 28.89 4.81
N GLU A 242 -17.44 29.25 6.08
CA GLU A 242 -17.64 28.28 7.17
C GLU A 242 -18.80 27.32 6.89
N GLY A 243 -19.85 27.78 6.20
CA GLY A 243 -20.99 26.95 5.83
C GLY A 243 -20.62 25.88 4.81
N LEU A 244 -19.83 26.21 3.78
CA LEU A 244 -19.29 25.24 2.82
C LEU A 244 -18.36 24.24 3.50
N TYR A 245 -17.41 24.73 4.28
CA TYR A 245 -16.47 23.89 5.04
C TYR A 245 -17.21 22.91 5.97
N ARG A 246 -18.15 23.43 6.77
CA ARG A 246 -18.95 22.61 7.70
C ARG A 246 -19.79 21.57 6.97
N ARG A 247 -20.39 21.91 5.81
CA ARG A 247 -21.18 20.94 5.02
C ARG A 247 -20.35 19.74 4.56
N MET A 248 -19.13 19.97 4.09
CA MET A 248 -18.21 18.91 3.65
C MET A 248 -17.65 18.12 4.85
N LEU A 249 -17.26 18.83 5.91
CA LEU A 249 -16.72 18.21 7.13
C LEU A 249 -17.73 17.28 7.83
N LEU A 250 -19.03 17.58 7.76
CA LEU A 250 -20.09 16.76 8.36
C LEU A 250 -20.55 15.59 7.48
N GLN A 251 -20.00 15.41 6.28
CA GLN A 251 -20.32 14.23 5.48
C GLN A 251 -19.70 12.96 6.07
N PRO A 252 -20.43 11.82 6.04
CA PRO A 252 -19.85 10.50 6.32
C PRO A 252 -18.63 10.24 5.44
N ALA A 253 -17.61 9.55 5.97
CA ALA A 253 -16.39 9.28 5.21
C ALA A 253 -16.61 8.24 4.09
N PHE A 254 -17.32 7.15 4.39
CA PHE A 254 -17.59 6.09 3.43
C PHE A 254 -18.75 6.42 2.49
N ALA A 255 -18.63 5.98 1.24
CA ALA A 255 -19.68 6.13 0.24
C ALA A 255 -20.95 5.36 0.68
N PRO A 256 -22.16 5.82 0.28
CA PRO A 256 -23.38 5.09 0.56
C PRO A 256 -23.30 3.63 0.07
N GLY A 257 -23.57 2.69 0.98
CA GLY A 257 -23.53 1.25 0.69
C GLY A 257 -22.15 0.59 0.78
N PHE A 258 -21.09 1.34 1.04
CA PHE A 258 -19.78 0.76 1.33
C PHE A 258 -19.74 0.20 2.75
N ASP A 259 -19.51 -1.12 2.90
CA ASP A 259 -19.34 -1.79 4.21
C ASP A 259 -17.88 -2.23 4.42
N PRO A 260 -17.11 -1.55 5.29
CA PRO A 260 -15.76 -1.98 5.66
C PRO A 260 -15.69 -3.41 6.20
N LEU A 261 -16.73 -3.87 6.92
CA LEU A 261 -16.78 -5.21 7.49
C LEU A 261 -17.00 -6.28 6.42
N GLU A 262 -17.66 -5.94 5.30
CA GLU A 262 -17.78 -6.86 4.17
C GLU A 262 -16.42 -7.16 3.56
N HIS A 263 -15.56 -6.15 3.42
CA HIS A 263 -14.19 -6.33 2.95
C HIS A 263 -13.39 -7.28 3.88
N ARG A 264 -13.53 -7.12 5.20
CA ARG A 264 -12.95 -8.07 6.17
C ARG A 264 -13.46 -9.49 5.96
N ARG A 265 -14.78 -9.69 5.88
CA ARG A 265 -15.39 -11.01 5.69
C ARG A 265 -14.94 -11.67 4.39
N ARG A 266 -14.89 -10.92 3.29
CA ARG A 266 -14.42 -11.42 1.98
C ARG A 266 -12.96 -11.86 2.02
N LEU A 267 -12.10 -11.12 2.72
CA LEU A 267 -10.70 -11.51 2.93
C LEU A 267 -10.60 -12.81 3.74
N GLU A 268 -11.35 -12.90 4.84
CA GLU A 268 -11.43 -14.11 5.67
C GLU A 268 -11.86 -15.34 4.87
N ASP A 269 -12.99 -15.25 4.18
CA ASP A 269 -13.53 -16.34 3.37
C ASP A 269 -12.55 -16.75 2.27
N TYR A 270 -11.89 -15.79 1.63
CA TYR A 270 -10.92 -16.07 0.57
C TYR A 270 -9.68 -16.81 1.06
N LEU A 271 -9.07 -16.35 2.16
CA LEU A 271 -7.89 -17.00 2.72
C LEU A 271 -8.24 -18.41 3.24
N LEU A 272 -9.38 -18.56 3.91
CA LEU A 272 -9.85 -19.85 4.42
C LEU A 272 -10.25 -20.80 3.29
N TYR A 273 -10.81 -20.29 2.18
CA TYR A 273 -11.08 -21.06 0.97
C TYR A 273 -9.80 -21.59 0.34
N ILE A 274 -8.76 -20.76 0.19
CA ILE A 274 -7.48 -21.20 -0.38
C ILE A 274 -6.85 -22.30 0.48
N VAL A 275 -6.72 -22.05 1.78
CA VAL A 275 -6.08 -23.00 2.70
C VAL A 275 -6.91 -24.28 2.85
N GLY A 276 -8.23 -24.17 2.88
CA GLY A 276 -9.15 -25.29 3.04
C GLY A 276 -9.15 -26.30 1.88
N GLN A 277 -8.69 -25.90 0.69
CA GLN A 277 -8.49 -26.81 -0.44
C GLN A 277 -7.35 -27.82 -0.22
N GLY A 278 -6.38 -27.49 0.64
CA GLY A 278 -5.11 -28.20 0.75
C GLY A 278 -4.12 -27.85 -0.37
N PRO A 279 -2.81 -28.01 -0.15
CA PRO A 279 -1.77 -27.45 -1.03
C PRO A 279 -1.78 -28.01 -2.46
N GLU A 280 -2.14 -29.29 -2.63
CA GLU A 280 -2.22 -29.92 -3.96
C GLU A 280 -3.33 -29.29 -4.82
N LYS A 281 -4.53 -29.14 -4.26
CA LYS A 281 -5.68 -28.56 -4.97
C LYS A 281 -5.60 -27.05 -5.06
N ALA A 282 -4.93 -26.38 -4.13
CA ALA A 282 -4.80 -24.93 -4.13
C ALA A 282 -3.75 -24.43 -5.12
N PHE A 283 -2.81 -25.24 -5.60
CA PHE A 283 -1.80 -24.81 -6.57
C PHE A 283 -2.45 -24.35 -7.90
N ARG A 284 -1.99 -23.23 -8.48
CA ARG A 284 -2.59 -22.63 -9.70
C ARG A 284 -1.57 -22.32 -10.80
N ARG A 285 -0.31 -22.07 -10.46
CA ARG A 285 0.72 -21.70 -11.43
C ARG A 285 0.99 -22.84 -12.43
N CYS A 286 1.28 -22.48 -13.68
CA CYS A 286 1.66 -23.48 -14.68
C CYS A 286 3.15 -23.84 -14.52
N ARG A 287 3.45 -25.14 -14.38
CA ARG A 287 4.84 -25.65 -14.29
C ARG A 287 5.47 -25.95 -15.66
N TRP A 288 4.72 -25.73 -16.73
CA TRP A 288 5.05 -26.17 -18.08
C TRP A 288 4.94 -25.03 -19.09
N GLY A 289 5.37 -25.28 -20.33
CA GLY A 289 5.32 -24.30 -21.41
C GLY A 289 6.09 -23.02 -21.07
N TRP A 290 5.62 -21.88 -21.55
CA TRP A 290 6.27 -20.58 -21.40
C TRP A 290 6.32 -20.05 -19.96
N ALA A 291 5.46 -20.54 -19.06
CA ALA A 291 5.49 -20.17 -17.65
C ALA A 291 6.76 -20.65 -16.94
N LYS A 292 7.31 -21.81 -17.36
CA LYS A 292 8.52 -22.37 -16.75
C LYS A 292 9.77 -21.51 -17.01
N PRO A 293 10.12 -21.16 -18.27
CA PRO A 293 11.23 -20.25 -18.53
C PRO A 293 11.10 -18.90 -17.83
N HIS A 294 9.88 -18.36 -17.73
CA HIS A 294 9.64 -17.10 -17.01
C HIS A 294 9.98 -17.23 -15.52
N ALA A 295 9.42 -18.23 -14.84
CA ALA A 295 9.69 -18.47 -13.42
C ALA A 295 11.16 -18.85 -13.14
N ASP A 296 11.86 -19.48 -14.09
CA ASP A 296 13.28 -19.77 -13.99
C ASP A 296 14.13 -18.49 -14.20
N LEU A 297 13.76 -17.63 -15.16
CA LEU A 297 14.41 -16.35 -15.41
C LEU A 297 14.29 -15.43 -14.19
N GLU A 298 13.09 -15.27 -13.65
CA GLU A 298 12.81 -14.45 -12.47
C GLU A 298 13.70 -14.89 -11.30
N ARG A 299 13.67 -16.18 -10.95
CA ARG A 299 14.56 -16.76 -9.93
C ARG A 299 16.05 -16.46 -10.17
N ASN A 300 16.49 -16.52 -11.43
CA ASN A 300 17.88 -16.26 -11.77
C ASN A 300 18.22 -14.77 -11.64
N VAL A 301 17.38 -13.85 -12.14
CA VAL A 301 17.54 -12.40 -11.99
C VAL A 301 17.68 -12.03 -10.51
N HIS A 302 16.85 -12.60 -9.64
CA HIS A 302 16.93 -12.28 -8.21
C HIS A 302 18.15 -12.90 -7.51
N ARG A 303 18.61 -14.08 -7.95
CA ARG A 303 19.90 -14.61 -7.47
C ARG A 303 21.05 -13.69 -7.87
N LEU A 304 20.99 -13.09 -9.06
CA LEU A 304 21.98 -12.11 -9.52
C LEU A 304 21.92 -10.84 -8.67
N ASP A 305 20.72 -10.28 -8.48
CA ASP A 305 20.52 -9.08 -7.67
C ASP A 305 21.01 -9.27 -6.23
N ALA A 306 20.68 -10.39 -5.58
CA ALA A 306 21.17 -10.71 -4.24
C ALA A 306 22.70 -10.83 -4.17
N LEU A 307 23.36 -11.32 -5.22
CA LEU A 307 24.82 -11.37 -5.30
C LEU A 307 25.42 -9.97 -5.45
N LEU A 308 24.80 -9.10 -6.24
CA LEU A 308 25.23 -7.72 -6.48
C LEU A 308 25.02 -6.84 -5.24
N THR A 309 23.85 -6.90 -4.62
CA THR A 309 23.52 -6.12 -3.41
C THR A 309 24.44 -6.48 -2.25
N ASN A 310 24.77 -7.76 -2.07
CA ASN A 310 25.77 -8.19 -1.07
C ASN A 310 27.19 -7.72 -1.41
N HIS A 311 27.56 -7.64 -2.69
CA HIS A 311 28.85 -7.12 -3.14
C HIS A 311 29.02 -5.64 -2.78
N PHE A 312 28.02 -4.81 -3.06
CA PHE A 312 28.06 -3.38 -2.73
C PHE A 312 28.04 -3.10 -1.22
N ARG A 313 27.40 -3.96 -0.41
CA ARG A 313 27.37 -3.84 1.06
C ARG A 313 28.64 -4.30 1.77
N THR A 314 29.44 -5.21 1.20
CA THR A 314 30.58 -5.85 1.90
C THR A 314 31.96 -5.40 1.43
N GLY A 315 32.06 -4.61 0.34
CA GLY A 315 33.34 -4.07 -0.14
C GLY A 315 34.39 -5.13 -0.56
N GLN A 316 34.01 -6.41 -0.69
CA GLN A 316 34.95 -7.51 -0.97
C GLN A 316 34.87 -8.04 -2.42
N VAL A 317 35.99 -7.80 -3.12
CA VAL A 317 36.68 -8.49 -4.23
C VAL A 317 35.86 -9.26 -5.29
N VAL A 318 35.88 -8.68 -6.49
CA VAL A 318 35.38 -9.07 -7.83
C VAL A 318 35.53 -10.56 -8.23
N CYS A 319 36.46 -11.33 -7.66
CA CYS A 319 36.75 -12.69 -8.12
C CYS A 319 35.67 -13.74 -7.77
N ARG A 320 35.06 -13.69 -6.57
CA ARG A 320 34.11 -14.74 -6.12
C ARG A 320 32.71 -14.60 -6.74
N ALA A 321 32.25 -13.37 -6.97
CA ALA A 321 31.00 -13.13 -7.68
C ALA A 321 31.12 -13.59 -9.14
N GLY A 322 32.25 -13.33 -9.79
CA GLY A 322 32.51 -13.75 -11.17
C GLY A 322 32.51 -15.27 -11.42
N GLU A 323 32.89 -16.08 -10.44
CA GLU A 323 32.84 -17.56 -10.48
C GLU A 323 31.44 -18.13 -10.20
N ARG A 324 30.64 -17.45 -9.36
CA ARG A 324 29.25 -17.83 -9.10
C ARG A 324 28.34 -17.43 -10.27
N LEU A 325 28.57 -16.26 -10.85
CA LEU A 325 27.89 -15.77 -12.06
C LEU A 325 28.10 -16.72 -13.25
N SER A 326 29.31 -17.27 -13.42
CA SER A 326 29.60 -18.22 -14.51
C SER A 326 28.91 -19.58 -14.38
N LYS A 327 28.33 -19.89 -13.22
CA LYS A 327 27.52 -21.11 -13.03
C LYS A 327 26.02 -20.87 -13.26
N LEU A 328 25.57 -19.61 -13.24
CA LEU A 328 24.16 -19.22 -13.36
C LEU A 328 23.78 -18.77 -14.78
N MET A 329 24.76 -18.43 -15.62
CA MET A 329 24.55 -17.80 -16.92
C MET A 329 25.52 -18.38 -17.97
N ASP A 330 25.09 -18.41 -19.23
CA ASP A 330 25.97 -18.68 -20.38
C ASP A 330 27.16 -17.69 -20.38
N GLY A 331 28.35 -18.18 -20.73
CA GLY A 331 29.59 -17.41 -20.85
C GLY A 331 29.50 -16.13 -21.68
N LYS A 332 28.54 -15.98 -22.62
CA LYS A 332 28.29 -14.68 -23.28
C LYS A 332 27.67 -13.65 -22.32
N ALA A 333 26.65 -14.02 -21.56
CA ALA A 333 25.98 -13.14 -20.62
C ALA A 333 26.88 -12.78 -19.41
N VAL A 334 27.71 -13.73 -18.96
CA VAL A 334 28.71 -13.49 -17.89
C VAL A 334 29.73 -12.43 -18.31
N ARG A 335 30.16 -12.44 -19.58
CA ARG A 335 31.09 -11.44 -20.11
C ARG A 335 30.48 -10.05 -20.15
N GLU A 336 29.20 -9.92 -20.51
CA GLU A 336 28.52 -8.62 -20.52
C GLU A 336 28.27 -8.07 -19.12
N VAL A 337 27.84 -8.91 -18.16
CA VAL A 337 27.72 -8.47 -16.75
C VAL A 337 29.08 -8.08 -16.16
N LYS A 338 30.16 -8.82 -16.47
CA LYS A 338 31.52 -8.44 -16.06
C LYS A 338 32.02 -7.13 -16.67
N LYS A 339 31.49 -6.72 -17.84
CA LYS A 339 31.80 -5.40 -18.42
C LYS A 339 31.03 -4.27 -17.72
N LEU A 340 29.78 -4.51 -17.32
CA LEU A 340 28.94 -3.52 -16.62
C LEU A 340 29.39 -3.27 -15.17
N LEU A 341 30.10 -4.23 -14.55
CA LEU A 341 30.62 -4.13 -13.19
C LEU A 341 32.05 -3.55 -13.09
N LYS A 342 32.69 -3.26 -14.22
CA LYS A 342 33.97 -2.53 -14.29
C LYS A 342 33.70 -1.08 -14.61
#